data_AF-A0A2U8I8E7-F1
#
_entry.id   AF-A0A2U8I8E7-F1
#
_cell.length_a   1.000
_cell.length_b   1.000
_cell.length_c   1.000
_cell.angle_alpha   90.00
_cell.angle_beta   90.00
_cell.angle_gamma   90.00
#
_symmetry.space_group_name_H-M   'P 1'
#
loop_
_entity.id
_entity.type
_entity.pdbx_description
1 polymer ?
#
loop_
_entity_poly.entity_id
_entity_poly.type
_entity_poly.pdbx_seq_one_letter_code
_entity_poly.pdbx_strand_id
1 'polypeptide(L)'
;MQTICFIYHHYQQIMDNLITSFMYHVRRIMAEAKAYADKKKTEYHSDLVVDLPKLAKFLTWFPKRKFSLNHDELNQAAYKVLPEEQFPVIAQFLQGSTFDTKAAMREFYLKSSRLFALYLRPIVLTVPFVFYKEKNEVIALIDLIKKHYGSGKGPSTLILPQALKDAISRTQLAYLKKGSSEEQVDPHLFECFVYHKMYRRLDKGLLC
;
A
#
# COMPACT_ATOMS: atom_id res chain seq x y z
N MET A 1 -20.23 -25.65 38.08
CA MET A 1 -20.72 -25.08 36.80
C MET A 1 -20.46 -23.58 36.66
N GLN A 2 -20.71 -22.74 37.68
CA GLN A 2 -20.57 -21.27 37.56
C GLN A 2 -19.18 -20.77 37.14
N THR A 3 -18.09 -21.37 37.66
CA THR A 3 -16.72 -20.94 37.34
C THR A 3 -16.33 -21.18 35.88
N ILE A 4 -16.79 -22.28 35.27
CA ILE A 4 -16.47 -22.61 33.86
C ILE A 4 -17.18 -21.62 32.93
N CYS A 5 -18.45 -21.31 33.19
CA CYS A 5 -19.18 -20.30 32.43
C CYS A 5 -18.53 -18.91 32.55
N PHE A 6 -18.08 -18.53 33.76
CA PHE A 6 -17.37 -17.28 33.98
C PHE A 6 -16.08 -17.17 33.16
N ILE A 7 -15.25 -18.22 33.19
CA ILE A 7 -14.00 -18.30 32.40
C ILE A 7 -14.31 -18.22 30.91
N TYR A 8 -15.31 -18.96 30.45
CA TYR A 8 -15.71 -18.96 29.04
C TYR A 8 -16.16 -17.57 28.56
N HIS A 9 -17.02 -16.89 29.32
CA HIS A 9 -17.48 -15.55 28.98
C HIS A 9 -16.35 -14.52 28.98
N HIS A 10 -15.43 -14.58 29.95
CA HIS A 10 -14.27 -13.70 29.95
C HIS A 10 -13.35 -13.96 28.76
N TYR A 11 -13.14 -15.23 28.41
CA TYR A 11 -12.36 -15.59 27.23
C TYR A 11 -12.99 -15.04 25.95
N GLN A 12 -14.31 -15.21 25.76
CA GLN A 12 -15.04 -14.63 24.63
C GLN A 12 -14.89 -13.11 24.59
N GLN A 13 -15.12 -12.43 25.71
CA GLN A 13 -15.00 -10.98 25.78
C GLN A 13 -13.57 -10.49 25.43
N ILE A 14 -12.53 -11.20 25.87
CA ILE A 14 -11.15 -10.89 25.50
C ILE A 14 -10.95 -11.07 24.00
N MET A 15 -11.43 -12.16 23.40
CA MET A 15 -11.32 -12.41 21.96
C MET A 15 -12.07 -11.34 21.15
N ASP A 16 -13.29 -10.99 21.55
CA ASP A 16 -14.09 -9.95 20.91
C ASP A 16 -13.38 -8.58 20.96
N ASN A 17 -12.76 -8.25 22.09
CA ASN A 17 -11.97 -7.03 22.25
C ASN A 17 -10.74 -7.03 21.32
N LEU A 18 -10.04 -8.16 21.19
CA LEU A 18 -8.90 -8.29 20.28
C LEU A 18 -9.33 -8.13 18.82
N ILE A 19 -10.42 -8.77 18.41
CA ILE A 19 -10.96 -8.67 17.06
C ILE A 19 -11.40 -7.23 16.76
N THR A 20 -12.09 -6.59 17.71
CA THR A 20 -12.51 -5.18 17.59
C THR A 20 -11.31 -4.25 17.46
N SER A 21 -10.25 -4.46 18.26
CA SER A 21 -8.99 -3.72 18.18
C SER A 21 -8.30 -3.90 16.83
N PHE A 22 -8.24 -5.14 16.33
CA PHE A 22 -7.72 -5.43 14.99
C PHE A 22 -8.48 -4.66 13.91
N MET A 23 -9.82 -4.72 13.93
CA MET A 23 -10.66 -4.00 12.96
C MET A 23 -10.43 -2.49 13.02
N TYR A 24 -10.36 -1.92 14.22
CA TYR A 24 -10.09 -0.51 14.43
C TYR A 24 -8.75 -0.10 13.82
N HIS A 25 -7.68 -0.83 14.11
CA HIS A 25 -6.36 -0.52 13.61
C HIS A 25 -6.25 -0.68 12.09
N VAL A 26 -6.84 -1.73 11.49
CA VAL A 26 -6.84 -1.90 10.04
C VAL A 26 -7.61 -0.77 9.36
N ARG A 27 -8.81 -0.43 9.87
CA ARG A 27 -9.62 0.68 9.33
C ARG A 27 -8.87 2.02 9.40
N ARG A 28 -8.19 2.29 10.51
CA ARG A 28 -7.40 3.50 10.70
C ARG A 28 -6.26 3.60 9.69
N ILE A 29 -5.49 2.52 9.51
CA ILE A 29 -4.37 2.48 8.54
C ILE A 29 -4.89 2.66 7.11
N MET A 30 -6.04 2.05 6.76
CA MET A 30 -6.67 2.26 5.45
C MET A 30 -7.06 3.72 5.21
N ALA A 31 -7.62 4.38 6.23
CA ALA A 31 -7.99 5.79 6.15
C ALA A 31 -6.76 6.70 6.04
N GLU A 32 -5.71 6.44 6.84
CA GLU A 32 -4.45 7.18 6.79
C GLU A 32 -3.72 7.00 5.45
N ALA A 33 -3.75 5.79 4.86
CA ALA A 33 -3.18 5.53 3.54
C ALA A 33 -3.88 6.34 2.44
N LYS A 34 -5.21 6.44 2.51
CA LYS A 34 -5.99 7.26 1.58
C LYS A 34 -5.66 8.75 1.76
N ALA A 35 -5.67 9.24 3.00
CA ALA A 35 -5.33 10.63 3.31
C ALA A 35 -3.91 10.99 2.87
N TYR A 36 -2.95 10.09 3.04
CA TYR A 36 -1.58 10.25 2.56
C TYR A 36 -1.51 10.38 1.03
N ALA A 37 -2.23 9.52 0.31
CA ALA A 37 -2.26 9.56 -1.15
C ALA A 37 -2.96 10.82 -1.67
N ASP A 38 -4.06 11.24 -1.04
CA ASP A 38 -4.78 12.49 -1.37
C ASP A 38 -3.91 13.72 -1.12
N LYS A 39 -3.13 13.73 -0.03
CA LYS A 39 -2.14 14.77 0.26
C LYS A 39 -1.06 14.83 -0.81
N LYS A 40 -0.41 13.71 -1.14
CA LYS A 40 0.62 13.67 -2.19
C LYS A 40 0.08 14.05 -3.56
N LYS A 41 -1.17 13.68 -3.87
CA LYS A 41 -1.84 14.10 -5.10
C LYS A 41 -2.02 15.62 -5.16
N THR A 42 -2.42 16.22 -4.04
CA THR A 42 -2.59 17.67 -3.92
C THR A 42 -1.25 18.41 -4.06
N GLU A 43 -0.20 17.91 -3.42
CA GLU A 43 1.18 18.42 -3.57
C GLU A 43 1.64 18.34 -5.03
N TYR A 44 1.50 17.16 -5.67
CA TYR A 44 1.82 16.96 -7.08
C TYR A 44 1.11 17.95 -8.02
N HIS A 45 -0.19 18.19 -7.81
CA HIS A 45 -0.93 19.18 -8.61
C HIS A 45 -0.52 20.62 -8.32
N SER A 46 -0.17 20.94 -7.07
CA SER A 46 0.25 22.29 -6.68
C SER A 46 1.60 22.65 -7.31
N ASP A 47 2.56 21.72 -7.29
CA ASP A 47 3.87 21.87 -7.92
C ASP A 47 3.72 22.09 -9.44
N LEU A 48 2.85 21.32 -10.09
CA LEU A 48 2.55 21.48 -11.51
C LEU A 48 1.99 22.87 -11.83
N VAL A 49 1.09 23.42 -11.01
CA VAL A 49 0.53 24.77 -11.22
C VAL A 49 1.63 25.85 -11.14
N VAL A 50 2.63 25.67 -10.27
CA VAL A 50 3.79 26.58 -10.19
C VAL A 50 4.67 26.50 -11.45
N ASP A 51 4.73 25.33 -12.09
CA ASP A 51 5.60 25.10 -13.23
C ASP A 51 4.93 25.41 -14.59
N LEU A 52 3.60 25.45 -14.67
CA LEU A 52 2.87 25.85 -15.88
C LEU A 52 3.26 27.26 -16.41
N PRO A 53 3.40 28.31 -15.56
CA PRO A 53 3.94 29.59 -16.00
C PRO A 53 5.38 29.51 -16.53
N LYS A 54 6.23 28.64 -15.96
CA LYS A 54 7.60 28.42 -16.44
C LYS A 54 7.60 27.76 -17.81
N LEU A 55 6.72 26.77 -18.01
CA LEU A 55 6.49 26.16 -19.32
C LEU A 55 6.04 27.22 -20.34
N ALA A 56 5.08 28.09 -19.99
CA ALA A 56 4.65 29.16 -20.88
C ALA A 56 5.79 30.12 -21.25
N LYS A 57 6.65 30.48 -20.28
CA LYS A 57 7.87 31.25 -20.53
C LYS A 57 8.83 30.50 -21.45
N PHE A 58 9.03 29.21 -21.25
CA PHE A 58 9.88 28.38 -22.12
C PHE A 58 9.33 28.34 -23.55
N LEU A 59 8.04 28.08 -23.73
CA LEU A 59 7.38 27.99 -25.04
C LEU A 59 7.40 29.33 -25.80
N THR A 60 7.35 30.46 -25.09
CA THR A 60 7.44 31.80 -25.69
C THR A 60 8.88 32.22 -25.98
N TRP A 61 9.83 31.77 -25.16
CA TRP A 61 11.27 32.03 -25.33
C TRP A 61 11.89 31.19 -26.45
N PHE A 62 11.55 29.89 -26.55
CA PHE A 62 12.23 28.95 -27.43
C PHE A 62 12.22 29.37 -28.92
N PRO A 63 11.13 29.88 -29.51
CA PRO A 63 11.14 30.40 -30.88
C PRO A 63 11.97 31.67 -31.07
N LYS A 64 12.15 32.46 -30.00
CA LYS A 64 12.89 33.74 -29.97
C LYS A 64 14.35 33.59 -29.52
N ARG A 65 14.79 32.35 -29.28
CA ARG A 65 16.14 32.07 -28.78
C ARG A 65 17.22 32.52 -29.76
N LYS A 66 18.42 32.77 -29.26
CA LYS A 66 19.58 33.04 -30.12
C LYS A 66 19.93 31.77 -30.90
N PHE A 67 19.85 31.83 -32.23
CA PHE A 67 20.15 30.69 -33.10
C PHE A 67 21.64 30.34 -33.18
N SER A 68 22.51 31.22 -32.68
CA SER A 68 23.97 31.02 -32.64
C SER A 68 24.45 30.19 -31.44
N LEU A 69 23.57 29.79 -30.52
CA LEU A 69 23.95 29.00 -29.34
C LEU A 69 24.34 27.59 -29.74
N ASN A 70 25.42 27.07 -29.15
CA ASN A 70 25.73 25.65 -29.25
C ASN A 70 24.77 24.81 -28.38
N HIS A 71 24.89 23.48 -28.45
CA HIS A 71 23.96 22.57 -27.77
C HIS A 71 23.95 22.75 -26.25
N ASP A 72 25.12 22.87 -25.62
CA ASP A 72 25.23 23.00 -24.16
C ASP A 72 24.73 24.36 -23.68
N GLU A 73 25.04 25.43 -24.40
CA GLU A 73 24.56 26.78 -24.12
C GLU A 73 23.03 26.87 -24.25
N LEU A 74 22.46 26.18 -25.24
CA LEU A 74 21.02 26.09 -25.44
C LEU A 74 20.35 25.38 -24.26
N ASN A 75 20.89 24.23 -23.84
CA ASN A 75 20.36 23.46 -22.71
C ASN A 75 20.46 24.26 -21.41
N GLN A 76 21.59 24.93 -21.15
CA GLN A 76 21.74 25.80 -19.99
C GLN A 76 20.73 26.96 -19.99
N ALA A 77 20.50 27.60 -21.14
CA ALA A 77 19.52 28.67 -21.27
C ALA A 77 18.09 28.16 -21.08
N ALA A 78 17.77 26.97 -21.60
CA ALA A 78 16.49 26.30 -21.42
C ALA A 78 16.24 25.94 -19.94
N TYR A 79 17.22 25.30 -19.29
CA TYR A 79 17.11 24.80 -17.91
C TYR A 79 17.07 25.90 -16.86
N LYS A 80 17.57 27.09 -17.18
CA LYS A 80 17.34 28.31 -16.36
C LYS A 80 15.88 28.77 -16.37
N VAL A 81 15.13 28.49 -17.43
CA VAL A 81 13.71 28.88 -17.55
C VAL A 81 12.81 27.79 -16.97
N LEU A 82 13.09 26.53 -17.30
CA LEU A 82 12.36 25.36 -16.81
C LEU A 82 13.40 24.27 -16.47
N PRO A 83 13.60 23.88 -15.19
CA PRO A 83 14.55 22.83 -14.83
C PRO A 83 14.30 21.52 -15.56
N GLU A 84 15.39 20.81 -15.86
CA GLU A 84 15.37 19.55 -16.62
C GLU A 84 14.42 18.51 -16.02
N GLU A 85 14.40 18.37 -14.69
CA GLU A 85 13.56 17.37 -14.02
C GLU A 85 12.06 17.65 -14.17
N GLN A 86 11.67 18.89 -14.47
CA GLN A 86 10.27 19.29 -14.60
C GLN A 86 9.68 18.97 -15.97
N PHE A 87 10.51 18.87 -17.03
CA PHE A 87 10.01 18.59 -18.39
C PHE A 87 9.23 17.26 -18.49
N PRO A 88 9.75 16.11 -17.99
CA PRO A 88 9.01 14.86 -18.06
C PRO A 88 7.71 14.89 -17.24
N VAL A 89 7.73 15.55 -16.08
CA VAL A 89 6.58 15.64 -15.16
C VAL A 89 5.44 16.43 -15.79
N ILE A 90 5.73 17.57 -16.41
CA ILE A 90 4.76 18.40 -17.12
C ILE A 90 4.28 17.71 -18.39
N ALA A 91 5.18 17.07 -19.15
CA ALA A 91 4.79 16.32 -20.36
C ALA A 91 3.81 15.20 -20.01
N GLN A 92 4.08 14.45 -18.95
CA GLN A 92 3.18 13.43 -18.40
C GLN A 92 1.82 14.02 -18.01
N PHE A 93 1.81 15.16 -17.32
CA PHE A 93 0.57 15.84 -16.96
C PHE A 93 -0.24 16.27 -18.19
N LEU A 94 0.39 16.87 -19.20
CA LEU A 94 -0.26 17.31 -20.44
C LEU A 94 -0.76 16.15 -21.30
N GLN A 95 -0.10 14.99 -21.24
CA GLN A 95 -0.57 13.75 -21.86
C GLN A 95 -1.74 13.10 -21.09
N GLY A 96 -2.21 13.72 -20.01
CA GLY A 96 -3.33 13.24 -19.21
C GLY A 96 -2.97 12.09 -18.27
N SER A 97 -1.67 11.81 -18.05
CA SER A 97 -1.29 10.83 -17.05
C SER A 97 -1.60 11.36 -15.65
N THR A 98 -2.33 10.57 -14.88
CA THR A 98 -2.81 10.96 -13.55
C THR A 98 -1.88 10.47 -12.46
N PHE A 99 -1.73 11.26 -11.40
CA PHE A 99 -1.03 10.85 -10.19
C PHE A 99 -1.38 9.41 -9.75
N ASP A 100 -0.36 8.55 -9.63
CA ASP A 100 -0.56 7.15 -9.23
C ASP A 100 -0.87 7.04 -7.73
N THR A 101 -2.16 7.15 -7.43
CA THR A 101 -2.69 7.05 -6.07
C THR A 101 -2.38 5.68 -5.44
N LYS A 102 -2.33 4.61 -6.25
CA LYS A 102 -2.04 3.25 -5.73
C LYS A 102 -0.58 3.13 -5.33
N ALA A 103 0.35 3.69 -6.10
CA ALA A 103 1.76 3.73 -5.74
C ALA A 103 1.98 4.53 -4.44
N ALA A 104 1.29 5.66 -4.27
CA ALA A 104 1.36 6.44 -3.04
C ALA A 104 0.81 5.68 -1.82
N MET A 105 -0.32 4.99 -1.96
CA MET A 105 -0.85 4.12 -0.89
C MET A 105 0.12 2.97 -0.58
N ARG A 106 0.73 2.36 -1.60
CA ARG A 106 1.73 1.31 -1.44
C ARG A 106 2.93 1.79 -0.62
N GLU A 107 3.45 2.98 -0.93
CA GLU A 107 4.53 3.62 -0.18
C GLU A 107 4.15 3.78 1.30
N PHE A 108 2.93 4.24 1.58
CA PHE A 108 2.44 4.39 2.94
C PHE A 108 2.39 3.06 3.71
N TYR A 109 1.90 1.99 3.08
CA TYR A 109 1.85 0.68 3.73
C TYR A 109 3.23 0.12 4.04
N LEU A 110 4.21 0.32 3.17
CA LEU A 110 5.60 -0.08 3.42
C LEU A 110 6.17 0.66 4.64
N LYS A 111 5.93 1.98 4.75
CA LYS A 111 6.31 2.79 5.92
C LYS A 111 5.58 2.36 7.21
N SER A 112 4.36 1.84 7.07
CA SER A 112 3.53 1.37 8.19
C SER A 112 3.81 -0.06 8.65
N SER A 113 4.77 -0.75 8.01
CA SER A 113 5.11 -2.15 8.32
C SER A 113 5.37 -2.44 9.80
N ARG A 114 5.99 -1.50 10.53
CA ARG A 114 6.20 -1.61 11.98
C ARG A 114 4.89 -1.66 12.77
N LEU A 115 3.88 -0.90 12.36
CA LEU A 115 2.56 -0.92 13.01
C LEU A 115 1.88 -2.28 12.83
N PHE A 116 2.04 -2.90 11.66
CA PHE A 116 1.54 -4.25 11.41
C PHE A 116 2.15 -5.25 12.39
N ALA A 117 3.47 -5.22 12.53
CA ALA A 117 4.20 -6.12 13.41
C ALA A 117 3.84 -5.97 14.89
N LEU A 118 3.58 -4.74 15.34
CA LEU A 118 3.35 -4.44 16.76
C LEU A 118 1.88 -4.61 17.17
N TYR A 119 0.93 -4.17 16.35
CA TYR A 119 -0.48 -4.06 16.75
C TYR A 119 -1.37 -5.13 16.13
N LEU A 120 -1.09 -5.55 14.90
CA LEU A 120 -1.98 -6.46 14.17
C LEU A 120 -1.51 -7.90 14.25
N ARG A 121 -0.22 -8.15 14.03
CA ARG A 121 0.35 -9.50 13.99
C ARG A 121 0.12 -10.28 15.29
N PRO A 122 0.31 -9.73 16.51
CA PRO A 122 0.04 -10.50 17.72
C PRO A 122 -1.40 -11.01 17.80
N ILE A 123 -2.37 -10.18 17.40
CA ILE A 123 -3.78 -10.57 17.35
C ILE A 123 -3.99 -11.70 16.34
N VAL A 124 -3.39 -11.58 15.14
CA VAL A 124 -3.47 -12.63 14.11
C VAL A 124 -2.85 -13.94 14.56
N LEU A 125 -1.78 -13.91 15.34
CA LEU A 125 -1.13 -15.13 15.85
C LEU A 125 -1.92 -15.80 16.98
N THR A 126 -2.63 -15.03 17.81
CA THR A 126 -3.30 -15.54 19.01
C THR A 126 -4.76 -15.90 18.78
N VAL A 127 -5.51 -15.13 17.98
CA VAL A 127 -6.95 -15.33 17.80
C VAL A 127 -7.21 -16.52 16.88
N PRO A 128 -8.04 -17.50 17.29
CA PRO A 128 -8.36 -18.68 16.47
C PRO A 128 -9.44 -18.35 15.44
N PHE A 129 -9.11 -17.50 14.46
CA PHE A 129 -10.07 -17.07 13.43
C PHE A 129 -10.72 -18.26 12.69
N VAL A 130 -12.05 -18.23 12.59
CA VAL A 130 -12.87 -19.21 11.88
C VAL A 130 -13.71 -18.48 10.82
N PHE A 131 -13.86 -19.11 9.65
CA PHE A 131 -14.74 -18.64 8.60
C PHE A 131 -15.99 -19.51 8.52
N TYR A 132 -17.16 -18.91 8.30
CA TYR A 132 -18.44 -19.62 8.32
C TYR A 132 -18.58 -20.76 7.29
N LYS A 133 -17.74 -20.77 6.25
CA LYS A 133 -17.64 -21.84 5.25
C LYS A 133 -16.29 -22.55 5.34
N GLU A 134 -16.32 -23.86 5.20
CA GLU A 134 -15.12 -24.68 5.07
C GLU A 134 -14.30 -24.28 3.84
N LYS A 135 -12.97 -24.44 3.93
CA LYS A 135 -12.00 -24.24 2.83
C LYS A 135 -12.10 -22.86 2.15
N ASN A 136 -11.94 -21.79 2.94
CA ASN A 136 -11.91 -20.43 2.42
C ASN A 136 -10.47 -19.92 2.14
N GLU A 137 -10.29 -19.22 1.01
CA GLU A 137 -9.02 -18.55 0.63
C GLU A 137 -8.47 -17.67 1.77
N VAL A 138 -9.34 -16.93 2.48
CA VAL A 138 -8.90 -16.02 3.55
C VAL A 138 -8.29 -16.77 4.72
N ILE A 139 -8.82 -17.95 5.07
CA ILE A 139 -8.25 -18.80 6.13
C ILE A 139 -6.88 -19.31 5.70
N ALA A 140 -6.74 -19.79 4.46
CA ALA A 140 -5.44 -20.26 3.96
C ALA A 140 -4.37 -19.14 3.95
N LEU A 141 -4.76 -17.89 3.69
CA LEU A 141 -3.89 -16.72 3.80
C LEU A 141 -3.51 -16.41 5.27
N ILE A 142 -4.47 -16.48 6.19
CA ILE A 142 -4.24 -16.30 7.64
C ILE A 142 -3.28 -17.38 8.14
N ASP A 143 -3.49 -18.64 7.75
CA ASP A 143 -2.67 -19.77 8.17
C ASP A 143 -1.23 -19.64 7.66
N LEU A 144 -1.01 -19.09 6.46
CA LEU A 144 0.33 -18.78 5.97
C LEU A 144 1.04 -17.76 6.89
N ILE A 145 0.35 -16.68 7.26
CA ILE A 145 0.88 -15.65 8.18
C ILE A 145 1.17 -16.28 9.55
N LYS A 146 0.23 -17.06 10.09
CA LYS A 146 0.38 -17.75 11.38
C LYS A 146 1.55 -18.71 11.39
N LYS A 147 1.65 -19.59 10.38
CA LYS A 147 2.72 -20.57 10.26
C LYS A 147 4.09 -19.89 10.11
N HIS A 148 4.18 -18.86 9.29
CA HIS A 148 5.42 -18.15 9.04
C HIS A 148 5.92 -17.44 10.30
N TYR A 149 5.14 -16.51 10.84
CA TYR A 149 5.59 -15.69 11.97
C TYR A 149 5.52 -16.44 13.31
N GLY A 150 4.62 -17.42 13.46
CA GLY A 150 4.58 -18.30 14.63
C GLY A 150 5.85 -19.17 14.77
N SER A 151 6.58 -19.40 13.67
CA SER A 151 7.88 -20.08 13.70
C SER A 151 9.07 -19.14 14.00
N GLY A 152 8.80 -17.88 14.38
CA GLY A 152 9.83 -16.88 14.67
C GLY A 152 10.55 -16.32 13.44
N LYS A 153 10.10 -16.64 12.23
CA LYS A 153 10.72 -16.18 10.98
C LYS A 153 10.46 -14.71 10.72
N GLY A 154 11.49 -14.04 10.19
CA GLY A 154 11.41 -12.63 9.78
C GLY A 154 10.63 -12.44 8.46
N PRO A 155 10.15 -11.22 8.17
CA PRO A 155 9.38 -10.92 6.95
C PRO A 155 10.10 -11.31 5.66
N SER A 156 11.41 -11.06 5.56
CA SER A 156 12.24 -11.32 4.37
C SER A 156 12.26 -12.77 3.90
N THR A 157 11.90 -13.72 4.76
CA THR A 157 11.88 -15.16 4.45
C THR A 157 10.49 -15.67 4.06
N LEU A 158 9.49 -14.79 3.98
CA LEU A 158 8.13 -15.15 3.62
C LEU A 158 8.06 -15.52 2.14
N ILE A 159 7.63 -16.74 1.86
CA ILE A 159 7.44 -17.27 0.51
C ILE A 159 5.95 -17.56 0.34
N LEU A 160 5.35 -16.99 -0.70
CA LEU A 160 3.96 -17.25 -1.07
C LEU A 160 3.87 -18.55 -1.89
N PRO A 161 3.21 -19.60 -1.39
CA PRO A 161 3.04 -20.86 -2.14
C PRO A 161 2.26 -20.66 -3.45
N GLN A 162 2.56 -21.47 -4.47
CA GLN A 162 1.94 -21.34 -5.79
C GLN A 162 0.41 -21.43 -5.75
N ALA A 163 -0.14 -22.39 -4.99
CA ALA A 163 -1.60 -22.53 -4.84
C ALA A 163 -2.29 -21.24 -4.32
N LEU A 164 -1.61 -20.46 -3.47
CA LEU A 164 -2.13 -19.17 -2.99
C LEU A 164 -1.90 -18.05 -4.01
N LYS A 165 -0.80 -18.09 -4.79
CA LYS A 165 -0.61 -17.18 -5.92
C LYS A 165 -1.72 -17.34 -6.95
N ASP A 166 -2.14 -18.57 -7.23
CA ASP A 166 -3.18 -18.88 -8.21
C ASP A 166 -4.58 -18.45 -7.74
N ALA A 167 -4.82 -18.46 -6.42
CA ALA A 167 -6.06 -17.99 -5.83
C ALA A 167 -6.18 -16.45 -5.81
N ILE A 168 -5.05 -15.73 -5.78
CA ILE A 168 -5.02 -14.27 -5.82
C ILE A 168 -5.14 -13.79 -7.27
N SER A 169 -6.02 -12.83 -7.52
CA SER A 169 -6.18 -12.26 -8.87
C SER A 169 -4.86 -11.66 -9.41
N ARG A 170 -4.63 -11.75 -10.72
CA ARG A 170 -3.41 -11.24 -11.37
C ARG A 170 -3.11 -9.77 -11.04
N THR A 171 -4.15 -8.94 -10.96
CA THR A 171 -4.02 -7.50 -10.63
C THR A 171 -3.58 -7.27 -9.19
N GLN A 172 -4.11 -8.05 -8.24
CA GLN A 172 -3.68 -8.01 -6.85
C GLN A 172 -2.25 -8.53 -6.71
N LEU A 173 -1.92 -9.64 -7.37
CA LEU A 173 -0.58 -10.21 -7.33
C LEU A 173 0.47 -9.24 -7.89
N ALA A 174 0.16 -8.54 -8.99
CA ALA A 174 1.02 -7.51 -9.55
C ALA A 174 1.27 -6.35 -8.57
N TYR A 175 0.25 -5.94 -7.81
CA TYR A 175 0.39 -4.90 -6.78
C TYR A 175 1.30 -5.32 -5.62
N LEU A 176 1.35 -6.61 -5.30
CA LEU A 176 2.15 -7.15 -4.19
C LEU A 176 3.62 -7.36 -4.53
N LYS A 177 4.02 -7.35 -5.81
CA LYS A 177 5.41 -7.56 -6.22
C LYS A 177 6.27 -6.35 -5.87
N LYS A 178 7.50 -6.60 -5.39
CA LYS A 178 8.45 -5.56 -4.98
C LYS A 178 8.92 -4.66 -6.15
N GLY A 179 8.74 -5.10 -7.39
CA GLY A 179 8.84 -4.29 -8.61
C GLY A 179 8.29 -5.03 -9.84
N SER A 180 8.37 -4.43 -11.02
CA SER A 180 7.87 -5.03 -12.29
C SER A 180 8.59 -6.32 -12.69
N SER A 181 9.83 -6.51 -12.21
CA SER A 181 10.72 -7.64 -12.56
C SER A 181 10.89 -8.66 -11.44
N GLU A 182 10.34 -8.43 -10.24
CA GLU A 182 10.52 -9.36 -9.11
C GLU A 182 9.43 -10.44 -9.11
N GLU A 183 9.86 -11.70 -9.04
CA GLU A 183 8.95 -12.85 -8.99
C GLU A 183 8.33 -13.06 -7.59
N GLN A 184 8.97 -12.49 -6.57
CA GLN A 184 8.56 -12.57 -5.17
C GLN A 184 7.66 -11.40 -4.76
N VAL A 185 6.72 -11.71 -3.86
CA VAL A 185 5.85 -10.72 -3.23
C VAL A 185 6.61 -10.00 -2.12
N ASP A 186 6.37 -8.70 -1.98
CA ASP A 186 6.83 -7.95 -0.82
C ASP A 186 6.09 -8.45 0.43
N PRO A 187 6.81 -8.96 1.46
CA PRO A 187 6.19 -9.54 2.64
C PRO A 187 5.29 -8.57 3.42
N HIS A 188 5.63 -7.29 3.46
CA HIS A 188 4.88 -6.28 4.20
C HIS A 188 3.60 -5.91 3.45
N LEU A 189 3.67 -5.79 2.12
CA LEU A 189 2.47 -5.60 1.31
C LEU A 189 1.55 -6.81 1.35
N PHE A 190 2.12 -8.02 1.34
CA PHE A 190 1.35 -9.25 1.48
C PHE A 190 0.64 -9.32 2.83
N GLU A 191 1.35 -9.10 3.94
CA GLU A 191 0.77 -9.07 5.29
C GLU A 191 -0.37 -8.04 5.39
N CYS A 192 -0.12 -6.82 4.89
CA CYS A 192 -1.13 -5.77 4.80
C CYS A 192 -2.36 -6.22 3.99
N PHE A 193 -2.16 -6.86 2.84
CA PHE A 193 -3.22 -7.38 1.98
C PHE A 193 -4.08 -8.44 2.68
N VAL A 194 -3.46 -9.35 3.44
CA VAL A 194 -4.19 -10.33 4.25
C VAL A 194 -5.06 -9.61 5.29
N TYR A 195 -4.53 -8.60 5.97
CA TYR A 195 -5.32 -7.85 6.96
C TYR A 195 -6.50 -7.09 6.36
N HIS A 196 -6.34 -6.53 5.16
CA HIS A 196 -7.45 -5.91 4.43
C HIS A 196 -8.52 -6.95 4.07
N LYS A 197 -8.12 -8.14 3.63
CA LYS A 197 -9.05 -9.24 3.35
C LYS A 197 -9.78 -9.67 4.63
N MET A 198 -9.06 -9.83 5.75
CA MET A 198 -9.64 -10.15 7.06
C MET A 198 -10.67 -9.11 7.48
N TYR A 199 -10.31 -7.83 7.50
CA TYR A 199 -11.21 -6.73 7.85
C TYR A 199 -12.51 -6.78 7.07
N ARG A 200 -12.45 -6.97 5.74
CA ARG A 200 -13.65 -7.07 4.88
C ARG A 200 -14.54 -8.27 5.20
N ARG A 201 -14.01 -9.33 5.83
CA ARG A 201 -14.80 -10.49 6.26
C ARG A 201 -15.35 -10.31 7.66
N LEU A 202 -14.56 -9.75 8.58
CA LEU A 202 -14.97 -9.38 9.94
C LEU A 202 -16.11 -8.35 9.91
N ASP A 203 -15.98 -7.31 9.09
CA ASP A 203 -16.98 -6.24 8.89
C ASP A 203 -18.33 -6.78 8.36
N LYS A 204 -18.31 -7.96 7.74
CA LYS A 204 -19.50 -8.66 7.23
C LYS A 204 -19.99 -9.77 8.16
N GLY A 205 -19.36 -9.98 9.31
CA GLY A 205 -19.67 -11.10 10.22
C GLY A 205 -19.39 -12.48 9.62
N LEU A 206 -18.51 -12.58 8.63
CA LEU A 206 -18.18 -13.85 7.94
C LEU A 206 -16.92 -14.53 8.50
N LEU A 207 -16.13 -13.77 9.26
CA LEU A 207 -14.97 -14.22 10.01
C LEU A 207 -15.23 -13.86 11.47
N CYS A 208 -14.86 -14.73 12.39
CA CYS A 208 -14.88 -14.51 13.84
C CYS A 208 -13.67 -15.16 14.49
#